data_AF-A0A2P2KR47-F1
#
_entry.id   AF-A0A2P2KR47-F1
#
_cell.length_a   1.000
_cell.length_b   1.000
_cell.length_c   1.000
_cell.angle_alpha   90.00
_cell.angle_beta   90.00
_cell.angle_gamma   90.00
#
_symmetry.space_group_name_H-M   'P 1'
#
loop_
_entity.id
_entity.type
_entity.pdbx_description
1 polymer ?
#
loop_
_entity_poly.entity_id
_entity_poly.type
_entity_poly.pdbx_seq_one_letter_code
_entity_poly.pdbx_strand_id
1 'polypeptide(L)'
;MLSKYTVMLLVIRCLKLFSNNLTVMVWFYQSLMSRFNVQGFPTIMVFGADKDSPIPYEGARTASAIESFALEQLESNVAPSKVTELTGPDIMEEECGPAAICFVAFLPDILDSNAEGRNRYIQQLLSVAEKFKRSPYSYVWAAAGKQPDLEKHLGVGGYGYPALIALNLKKGAYAPLKSAFELEHIVEFVKEAGRGGKGNLPLEGNPEIVTTEPWDGKDGQIVEEDEFSLEELMGEEVGSKDEL
;
A
#
# COMPACT_ATOMS: atom_id res chain seq x y z
N MET A 1 4.85 1.32 20.70
CA MET A 1 5.87 2.09 19.97
C MET A 1 5.13 3.11 19.09
N LEU A 2 4.71 4.25 19.65
CA LEU A 2 3.96 5.30 18.95
C LEU A 2 4.46 6.65 19.48
N SER A 3 5.29 7.33 18.70
CA SER A 3 5.72 8.71 18.99
C SER A 3 5.40 9.54 17.75
N LYS A 4 4.23 10.18 17.76
CA LYS A 4 3.74 11.03 16.66
C LYS A 4 3.88 12.49 17.07
N TYR A 5 4.70 13.21 16.29
CA TYR A 5 4.77 14.64 15.95
C TYR A 5 4.37 15.74 16.98
N THR A 6 5.15 16.84 16.98
CA THR A 6 4.94 18.02 17.83
C THR A 6 5.10 19.28 17.00
N VAL A 7 4.02 20.06 16.83
CA VAL A 7 3.97 21.32 16.08
C VAL A 7 3.85 22.49 17.04
N MET A 8 4.92 23.25 17.20
CA MET A 8 5.12 24.19 18.30
C MET A 8 4.66 25.62 17.96
N LEU A 9 3.43 25.97 18.36
CA LEU A 9 2.83 27.26 18.04
C LEU A 9 2.76 28.24 19.23
N LEU A 10 3.29 29.45 19.03
CA LEU A 10 3.34 30.52 20.03
C LEU A 10 2.10 31.43 19.94
N VAL A 11 1.03 31.15 20.69
CA VAL A 11 -0.04 32.13 20.99
C VAL A 11 -0.57 31.99 22.42
N ILE A 12 -0.68 33.15 23.07
CA ILE A 12 -1.21 33.40 24.40
C ILE A 12 -2.67 32.94 24.49
N ARG A 13 -2.94 32.01 25.43
CA ARG A 13 -4.26 31.60 25.93
C ARG A 13 -5.24 31.09 24.85
N CYS A 14 -5.31 29.78 24.61
CA CYS A 14 -6.62 29.15 24.35
C CYS A 14 -6.61 27.62 24.47
N LEU A 15 -7.83 27.14 24.73
CA LEU A 15 -8.33 25.78 24.84
C LEU A 15 -7.55 24.70 24.09
N LYS A 16 -7.41 23.58 24.82
CA LYS A 16 -7.22 22.22 24.34
C LYS A 16 -8.31 21.86 23.33
N LEU A 17 -8.10 22.18 22.06
CA LEU A 17 -8.86 21.68 20.94
C LEU A 17 -7.88 21.26 19.85
N PHE A 18 -8.29 20.27 19.08
CA PHE A 18 -7.64 19.67 17.91
C PHE A 18 -6.91 18.32 18.13
N SER A 19 -7.17 17.46 17.14
CA SER A 19 -7.15 16.00 17.17
C SER A 19 -5.79 15.38 17.48
N ASN A 20 -5.81 14.12 17.95
CA ASN A 20 -4.77 13.27 18.56
C ASN A 20 -3.31 13.25 18.00
N ASN A 21 -2.91 14.07 17.01
CA ASN A 21 -1.58 14.04 16.38
C ASN A 21 -0.85 15.40 16.33
N LEU A 22 -1.43 16.48 16.86
CA LEU A 22 -0.80 17.82 16.86
C LEU A 22 -0.50 18.27 18.29
N THR A 23 0.78 18.35 18.66
CA THR A 23 1.18 18.85 19.99
C THR A 23 1.71 20.27 19.88
N VAL A 24 1.09 21.23 20.57
CA VAL A 24 1.56 22.62 20.65
C VAL A 24 2.38 22.81 21.93
N MET A 25 3.63 23.26 21.81
CA MET A 25 4.49 23.59 22.96
C MET A 25 4.86 25.07 22.95
N VAL A 26 5.06 25.66 24.13
CA VAL A 26 5.49 27.05 24.29
C VAL A 26 6.66 27.05 25.27
N TRP A 27 7.77 27.67 24.87
CA TRP A 27 8.99 27.71 25.66
C TRP A 27 9.54 29.12 25.72
N PHE A 28 10.20 29.45 26.83
CA PHE A 28 10.87 30.73 27.04
C PHE A 28 12.26 30.48 27.62
N TYR A 29 13.19 30.03 26.77
CA TYR A 29 14.56 29.70 27.19
C TYR A 29 15.58 30.21 26.17
N GLN A 30 16.46 31.11 26.59
CA GLN A 30 17.38 31.83 25.69
C GLN A 30 18.28 30.91 24.88
N SER A 31 18.75 29.79 25.45
CA SER A 31 19.65 28.87 24.72
C SER A 31 18.93 28.10 23.59
N LEU A 32 17.63 27.85 23.71
CA LEU A 32 16.83 27.21 22.66
C LEU A 32 16.60 28.18 21.49
N MET A 33 16.45 29.48 21.76
CA MET A 33 16.28 30.50 20.73
C MET A 33 17.53 30.62 19.85
N SER A 34 18.71 30.63 20.47
CA SER A 34 19.99 30.68 19.74
C SER A 34 20.20 29.44 18.88
N ARG A 35 19.79 28.25 19.33
CA ARG A 35 19.94 26.99 18.57
C ARG A 35 19.16 27.04 17.25
N PHE A 36 17.97 27.62 17.25
CA PHE A 36 17.10 27.69 16.07
C PHE A 36 17.08 29.06 15.40
N ASN A 37 18.07 29.91 15.70
CA ASN A 37 18.27 31.22 15.10
C ASN A 37 17.03 32.15 15.15
N VAL A 38 16.26 32.09 16.25
CA VAL A 38 15.09 32.95 16.44
C VAL A 38 15.54 34.36 16.82
N GLN A 39 15.35 35.32 15.91
CA GLN A 39 15.87 36.70 16.05
C GLN A 39 14.89 37.69 16.71
N GLY A 40 13.63 37.30 16.90
CA GLY A 40 12.62 38.18 17.46
C GLY A 40 11.34 37.47 17.88
N PHE A 41 10.50 38.18 18.63
CA PHE A 41 9.18 37.72 19.04
C PHE A 41 8.09 38.58 18.40
N PRO A 42 6.91 38.00 18.13
CA PRO A 42 6.56 36.57 18.25
C PRO A 42 6.98 35.79 17.00
N THR A 43 7.67 34.64 17.12
CA THR A 43 8.01 33.76 15.98
C THR A 43 7.39 32.38 16.18
N ILE A 44 6.78 31.82 15.14
CA ILE A 44 6.21 30.47 15.14
C ILE A 44 7.13 29.59 14.29
N MET A 45 7.57 28.46 14.85
CA MET A 45 8.45 27.50 14.18
C MET A 45 7.72 26.16 14.07
N VAL A 46 7.69 25.59 12.87
CA VAL A 46 7.08 24.29 12.61
C VAL A 46 8.16 23.23 12.48
N PHE A 47 8.01 22.18 13.28
CA PHE A 47 8.94 21.05 13.35
C PHE A 47 8.28 19.85 12.69
N GLY A 48 8.94 19.30 11.67
CA GLY A 48 8.49 18.11 10.96
C GLY A 48 8.96 16.81 11.63
N ALA A 49 9.10 15.74 10.85
CA ALA A 49 9.76 14.51 11.29
C ALA A 49 11.20 14.76 11.74
N ASP A 50 11.92 15.58 10.98
CA ASP A 50 13.21 16.13 11.37
C ASP A 50 13.01 17.32 12.31
N LYS A 51 13.40 17.14 13.57
CA LYS A 51 13.29 18.14 14.63
C LYS A 51 14.46 19.12 14.65
N ASP A 52 15.53 18.86 13.90
CA ASP A 52 16.71 19.71 13.86
C ASP A 52 16.63 20.78 12.78
N SER A 53 15.71 20.63 11.82
CA SER A 53 15.50 21.55 10.69
C SER A 53 14.11 22.20 10.69
N PRO A 54 13.73 23.02 11.71
CA PRO A 54 12.43 23.67 11.72
C PRO A 54 12.31 24.79 10.70
N ILE A 55 11.09 25.02 10.21
CA ILE A 55 10.77 26.12 9.29
C ILE A 55 9.97 27.22 10.00
N PRO A 56 10.23 28.50 9.71
CA PRO A 56 9.41 29.60 10.23
C PRO A 56 8.04 29.62 9.55
N TYR A 57 6.99 29.87 10.34
CA TYR A 57 5.64 30.10 9.83
C TYR A 57 5.38 31.59 9.63
N GLU A 58 5.23 31.97 8.37
CA GLU A 58 5.01 33.36 7.92
C GLU A 58 3.53 33.65 7.59
N GLY A 59 2.63 32.69 7.79
CA GLY A 59 1.21 32.82 7.47
C GLY A 59 0.41 33.62 8.50
N ALA A 60 -0.89 33.76 8.25
CA ALA A 60 -1.79 34.46 9.16
C ALA A 60 -1.86 33.75 10.53
N ARG A 61 -1.82 34.51 11.63
CA ARG A 61 -1.82 33.97 13.00
C ARG A 61 -3.21 33.66 13.54
N THR A 62 -4.12 33.26 12.65
CA THR A 62 -5.46 32.79 13.01
C THR A 62 -5.45 31.27 13.18
N ALA A 63 -6.28 30.74 14.07
CA ALA A 63 -6.34 29.31 14.32
C ALA A 63 -6.55 28.50 13.02
N SER A 64 -7.45 28.97 12.15
CA SER A 64 -7.74 28.32 10.86
C SER A 64 -6.55 28.32 9.89
N ALA A 65 -5.81 29.42 9.76
CA ALA A 65 -4.67 29.47 8.84
C ALA A 65 -3.52 28.57 9.31
N ILE A 66 -3.30 28.53 10.63
CA ILE A 66 -2.33 27.65 11.26
C ILE A 66 -2.71 26.18 11.10
N GLU A 67 -4.00 25.86 11.26
CA GLU A 67 -4.52 24.50 11.06
C GLU A 67 -4.32 24.05 9.61
N SER A 68 -4.71 24.88 8.63
CA SER A 68 -4.49 24.59 7.22
C SER A 68 -3.01 24.37 6.90
N PHE A 69 -2.13 25.23 7.39
CA PHE A 69 -0.69 25.07 7.21
C PHE A 69 -0.16 23.78 7.85
N ALA A 70 -0.60 23.46 9.07
CA ALA A 70 -0.18 22.23 9.75
C ALA A 70 -0.64 20.98 8.97
N LEU A 71 -1.86 20.99 8.41
CA LEU A 71 -2.36 19.92 7.55
C LEU A 71 -1.52 19.79 6.27
N GLU A 72 -1.22 20.90 5.59
CA GLU A 72 -0.34 20.90 4.41
C GLU A 72 1.06 20.34 4.72
N GLN A 73 1.63 20.71 5.88
CA GLN A 73 2.95 20.20 6.29
C GLN A 73 2.92 18.71 6.62
N LEU A 74 1.85 18.22 7.27
CA LEU A 74 1.64 16.78 7.49
C LEU A 74 1.50 16.03 6.16
N GLU A 75 0.82 16.60 5.17
CA GLU A 75 0.69 16.05 3.82
C GLU A 75 1.99 16.11 3.01
N SER A 76 2.93 16.99 3.38
CA SER A 76 4.23 17.10 2.69
C SER A 76 5.27 16.08 3.19
N ASN A 77 5.10 15.56 4.40
CA ASN A 77 5.98 14.58 5.06
C ASN A 77 5.45 13.14 4.87
N VAL A 78 5.02 12.82 3.66
CA VAL A 78 4.50 11.48 3.33
C VAL A 78 5.64 10.47 3.44
N ALA A 79 5.41 9.39 4.18
CA ALA A 79 6.29 8.23 4.19
C ALA A 79 6.56 7.74 2.76
N PRO A 80 7.74 7.15 2.50
CA PRO A 80 8.04 6.60 1.18
C PRO A 80 6.96 5.61 0.75
N SER A 81 6.57 5.71 -0.51
CA SER A 81 5.56 4.84 -1.11
C SER A 81 6.10 3.41 -1.18
N LYS A 82 5.33 2.45 -0.67
CA LYS A 82 5.66 1.02 -0.74
C LYS A 82 4.56 0.26 -1.48
N VAL A 83 4.95 -0.87 -2.07
CA VAL A 83 4.03 -1.84 -2.68
C VAL A 83 4.27 -3.17 -1.97
N THR A 84 3.30 -3.58 -1.16
CA THR A 84 3.45 -4.74 -0.25
C THR A 84 2.84 -6.00 -0.87
N GLU A 85 3.45 -7.15 -0.65
CA GLU A 85 2.86 -8.44 -1.05
C GLU A 85 1.73 -8.82 -0.10
N LEU A 86 0.59 -9.23 -0.65
CA LEU A 86 -0.58 -9.66 0.10
C LEU A 86 -0.43 -11.13 0.53
N THR A 87 0.27 -11.34 1.63
CA THR A 87 0.56 -12.66 2.19
C THR A 87 -0.43 -13.12 3.26
N GLY A 88 -1.36 -12.28 3.69
CA GLY A 88 -2.28 -12.61 4.78
C GLY A 88 -3.35 -11.56 5.04
N PRO A 89 -4.34 -11.90 5.90
CA PRO A 89 -5.44 -11.00 6.25
C PRO A 89 -4.99 -9.76 7.04
N ASP A 90 -3.90 -9.89 7.80
CA ASP A 90 -3.23 -8.81 8.52
C ASP A 90 -2.72 -7.72 7.57
N ILE A 91 -2.07 -8.11 6.46
CA ILE A 91 -1.60 -7.18 5.44
C ILE A 91 -2.77 -6.46 4.76
N MET A 92 -3.87 -7.19 4.48
CA MET A 92 -5.08 -6.57 3.93
C MET A 92 -5.63 -5.49 4.88
N GLU A 93 -5.73 -5.81 6.18
CA GLU A 93 -6.27 -4.87 7.16
C GLU A 93 -5.35 -3.67 7.39
N GLU A 94 -4.04 -3.89 7.52
CA GLU A 94 -3.06 -2.84 7.79
C GLU A 94 -2.88 -1.90 6.59
N GLU A 95 -2.75 -2.45 5.38
CA GLU A 95 -2.46 -1.67 4.18
C GLU A 95 -3.73 -1.11 3.51
N CYS A 96 -4.78 -1.91 3.38
CA CYS A 96 -6.01 -1.51 2.67
C CYS A 96 -7.08 -0.93 3.60
N GLY A 97 -7.13 -1.30 4.88
CA GLY A 97 -8.12 -0.81 5.85
C GLY A 97 -8.15 0.72 6.04
N PRO A 98 -7.01 1.40 6.25
CA PRO A 98 -6.99 2.86 6.41
C PRO A 98 -7.20 3.60 5.07
N ALA A 99 -6.87 2.97 3.94
CA ALA A 99 -6.95 3.58 2.61
C ALA A 99 -8.39 3.92 2.19
N ALA A 100 -8.53 4.94 1.34
CA ALA A 100 -9.81 5.23 0.67
C ALA A 100 -10.01 4.33 -0.54
N ILE A 101 -8.92 3.98 -1.24
CA ILE A 101 -8.89 3.04 -2.36
C ILE A 101 -7.62 2.19 -2.18
N CYS A 102 -7.76 0.87 -2.21
CA CYS A 102 -6.63 -0.05 -2.26
C CYS A 102 -6.50 -0.62 -3.67
N PHE A 103 -5.37 -0.37 -4.32
CA PHE A 103 -5.06 -0.95 -5.61
C PHE A 103 -4.41 -2.31 -5.39
N VAL A 104 -5.08 -3.37 -5.83
CA VAL A 104 -4.62 -4.75 -5.71
C VAL A 104 -4.20 -5.23 -7.09
N ALA A 105 -2.91 -5.49 -7.26
CA ALA A 105 -2.37 -6.06 -8.49
C ALA A 105 -2.22 -7.57 -8.35
N PHE A 106 -2.74 -8.32 -9.32
CA PHE A 106 -2.52 -9.76 -9.42
C PHE A 106 -1.49 -9.99 -10.53
N LEU A 107 -0.30 -10.44 -10.14
CA LEU A 107 0.82 -10.63 -11.04
C LEU A 107 0.88 -12.09 -11.53
N PRO A 108 1.40 -12.34 -12.74
CA PRO A 108 1.61 -13.71 -13.22
C PRO A 108 2.44 -14.54 -12.25
N ASP A 109 2.33 -15.87 -12.40
CA ASP A 109 3.16 -16.78 -11.63
C ASP A 109 4.65 -16.51 -11.89
N ILE A 110 5.48 -16.86 -10.91
CA ILE A 110 6.91 -16.63 -10.99
C ILE A 110 7.54 -17.47 -12.10
N LEU A 111 6.97 -18.62 -12.42
CA LEU A 111 7.42 -19.49 -13.51
C LEU A 111 7.16 -18.89 -14.90
N ASP A 112 6.14 -18.04 -15.03
CA ASP A 112 5.80 -17.38 -16.29
C ASP A 112 6.59 -16.08 -16.50
N SER A 113 6.82 -15.34 -15.42
CA SER A 113 7.37 -13.97 -15.48
C SER A 113 8.83 -13.85 -15.06
N ASN A 114 9.35 -14.84 -14.32
CA ASN A 114 10.60 -14.77 -13.57
C ASN A 114 10.64 -13.56 -12.60
N ALA A 115 11.71 -13.48 -11.80
CA ALA A 115 11.93 -12.39 -10.87
C ALA A 115 12.04 -11.05 -11.60
N GLU A 116 12.64 -11.02 -12.79
CA GLU A 116 12.78 -9.80 -13.58
C GLU A 116 11.42 -9.23 -14.00
N GLY A 117 10.53 -10.07 -14.55
CA GLY A 117 9.20 -9.65 -14.99
C GLY A 117 8.34 -9.20 -13.82
N ARG A 118 8.34 -9.95 -12.71
CA ARG A 118 7.64 -9.56 -11.48
C ARG A 118 8.13 -8.22 -10.94
N ASN A 119 9.45 -8.05 -10.84
CA ASN A 119 10.04 -6.79 -10.39
C ASN A 119 9.65 -5.63 -11.31
N ARG A 120 9.58 -5.84 -12.63
CA ARG A 120 9.14 -4.80 -13.58
C ARG A 120 7.72 -4.30 -13.26
N TYR A 121 6.78 -5.21 -13.00
CA TYR A 121 5.42 -4.83 -12.59
C TYR A 121 5.39 -4.09 -11.25
N ILE A 122 6.14 -4.59 -10.26
CA ILE A 122 6.25 -3.93 -8.95
C ILE A 122 6.83 -2.52 -9.09
N GLN A 123 7.85 -2.32 -9.92
CA GLN A 123 8.43 -0.99 -10.19
C GLN A 123 7.45 -0.03 -10.87
N GLN A 124 6.60 -0.53 -11.77
CA GLN A 124 5.52 0.28 -12.35
C GLN A 124 4.54 0.74 -11.27
N LEU A 125 4.11 -0.17 -10.40
CA LEU A 125 3.21 0.16 -9.27
C LEU A 125 3.86 1.12 -8.29
N LEU A 126 5.15 0.96 -7.96
CA LEU A 126 5.90 1.88 -7.11
C LEU A 126 5.97 3.29 -7.72
N SER A 127 6.22 3.38 -9.03
CA SER A 127 6.24 4.66 -9.74
C SER A 127 4.88 5.37 -9.68
N VAL A 128 3.79 4.61 -9.77
CA VAL A 128 2.42 5.12 -9.63
C VAL A 128 2.16 5.53 -8.18
N ALA A 129 2.51 4.69 -7.21
CA ALA A 129 2.35 4.98 -5.79
C ALA A 129 3.07 6.28 -5.41
N GLU A 130 4.30 6.48 -5.90
CA GLU A 130 5.06 7.71 -5.66
C GLU A 130 4.41 8.95 -6.30
N LYS A 131 3.82 8.79 -7.49
CA LYS A 131 3.08 9.85 -8.16
C LYS A 131 1.81 10.26 -7.42
N PHE A 132 1.16 9.31 -6.75
CA PHE A 132 -0.09 9.52 -6.01
C PHE A 132 0.07 9.47 -4.49
N LYS A 133 1.29 9.62 -3.97
CA LYS A 133 1.60 9.50 -2.53
C LYS A 133 0.79 10.43 -1.61
N ARG A 134 0.29 11.55 -2.15
CA ARG A 134 -0.57 12.50 -1.43
C ARG A 134 -2.04 12.06 -1.37
N SER A 135 -2.42 11.09 -2.18
CA SER A 135 -3.78 10.54 -2.17
C SER A 135 -3.86 9.45 -1.10
N PRO A 136 -5.03 9.24 -0.46
CA PRO A 136 -5.23 8.19 0.53
C PRO A 136 -5.37 6.81 -0.15
N TYR A 137 -4.39 6.44 -0.96
CA TYR A 137 -4.36 5.20 -1.72
C TYR A 137 -3.28 4.27 -1.16
N SER A 138 -3.57 2.98 -1.19
CA SER A 138 -2.60 1.92 -0.88
C SER A 138 -2.43 1.03 -2.10
N TYR A 139 -1.28 0.37 -2.19
CA TYR A 139 -0.91 -0.48 -3.31
C TYR A 139 -0.37 -1.80 -2.77
N VAL A 140 -1.03 -2.88 -3.10
CA VAL A 140 -0.63 -4.24 -2.73
C VAL A 140 -0.61 -5.12 -3.98
N TRP A 141 0.15 -6.21 -3.93
CA TRP A 141 0.17 -7.19 -5.00
C TRP A 141 0.06 -8.62 -4.47
N ALA A 142 -0.51 -9.51 -5.26
CA ALA A 142 -0.54 -10.95 -4.99
C ALA A 142 -0.08 -11.70 -6.25
N ALA A 143 0.59 -12.84 -6.06
CA ALA A 143 0.83 -13.74 -7.18
C ALA A 143 -0.47 -14.47 -7.58
N ALA A 144 -0.61 -14.74 -8.87
CA ALA A 144 -1.72 -15.48 -9.45
C ALA A 144 -2.02 -16.77 -8.69
N GLY A 145 -3.28 -17.00 -8.35
CA GLY A 145 -3.75 -18.21 -7.68
C GLY A 145 -3.40 -18.30 -6.19
N LYS A 146 -2.66 -17.35 -5.61
CA LYS A 146 -2.34 -17.34 -4.18
C LYS A 146 -3.51 -16.86 -3.32
N GLN A 147 -4.45 -16.10 -3.90
CA GLN A 147 -5.62 -15.58 -3.18
C GLN A 147 -6.91 -15.95 -3.92
N PRO A 148 -7.26 -17.25 -3.98
CA PRO A 148 -8.30 -17.76 -4.88
C PRO A 148 -9.70 -17.18 -4.60
N ASP A 149 -10.06 -17.01 -3.33
CA ASP A 149 -11.38 -16.46 -2.98
C ASP A 149 -11.47 -14.96 -3.31
N LEU A 150 -10.42 -14.19 -3.03
CA LEU A 150 -10.33 -12.79 -3.44
C LEU A 150 -10.39 -12.64 -4.96
N GLU A 151 -9.61 -13.43 -5.69
CA GLU A 151 -9.57 -13.42 -7.16
C GLU A 151 -10.96 -13.70 -7.75
N LYS A 152 -11.66 -14.69 -7.22
CA LYS A 152 -13.02 -15.04 -7.63
C LYS A 152 -14.00 -13.89 -7.43
N HIS A 153 -14.00 -13.25 -6.26
CA HIS A 153 -14.90 -12.12 -5.97
C HIS A 153 -14.62 -10.89 -6.84
N LEU A 154 -13.37 -10.71 -7.25
CA LEU A 154 -12.95 -9.61 -8.13
C LEU A 154 -13.01 -9.96 -9.63
N GLY A 155 -13.40 -11.20 -9.98
CA GLY A 155 -13.45 -11.68 -11.36
C GLY A 155 -12.06 -11.80 -12.02
N VAL A 156 -11.00 -11.95 -11.23
CA VAL A 156 -9.63 -12.17 -11.69
C VAL A 156 -9.46 -13.64 -12.09
N GLY A 157 -8.62 -13.91 -13.10
CA GLY A 157 -8.44 -15.23 -13.69
C GLY A 157 -9.23 -15.45 -14.99
N GLY A 158 -10.36 -14.75 -15.18
CA GLY A 158 -11.10 -14.78 -16.46
C GLY A 158 -10.44 -13.95 -17.58
N TYR A 159 -9.80 -12.84 -17.22
CA TYR A 159 -9.14 -11.92 -18.16
C TYR A 159 -7.63 -12.19 -18.32
N GLY A 160 -7.09 -13.13 -17.54
CA GLY A 160 -5.65 -13.40 -17.46
C GLY A 160 -4.89 -12.46 -16.51
N TYR A 161 -3.58 -12.70 -16.43
CA TYR A 161 -2.63 -11.94 -15.62
C TYR A 161 -1.66 -11.18 -16.54
N PRO A 162 -1.13 -10.01 -16.14
CA PRO A 162 -1.42 -9.28 -14.90
C PRO A 162 -2.79 -8.59 -14.91
N ALA A 163 -3.39 -8.44 -13.72
CA ALA A 163 -4.63 -7.69 -13.51
C ALA A 163 -4.44 -6.62 -12.41
N LEU A 164 -5.14 -5.49 -12.52
CA LEU A 164 -5.13 -4.44 -11.50
C LEU A 164 -6.56 -4.09 -11.13
N ILE A 165 -6.86 -4.09 -9.83
CA ILE A 165 -8.19 -3.80 -9.30
C ILE A 165 -8.11 -2.60 -8.34
N ALA A 166 -9.00 -1.62 -8.52
CA ALA A 166 -9.23 -0.57 -7.53
C ALA A 166 -10.32 -1.04 -6.56
N LEU A 167 -9.96 -1.35 -5.33
CA LEU A 167 -10.86 -1.84 -4.29
C LEU A 167 -11.23 -0.72 -3.31
N ASN A 168 -12.52 -0.55 -3.04
CA ASN A 168 -13.03 0.32 -2.01
C ASN A 168 -13.81 -0.49 -0.96
N LEU A 169 -13.10 -0.90 0.11
CA LEU A 169 -13.68 -1.70 1.19
C LEU A 169 -14.85 -0.98 1.89
N LYS A 170 -14.73 0.34 2.10
CA LYS A 170 -15.76 1.14 2.79
C LYS A 170 -17.06 1.24 2.01
N LYS A 171 -16.97 1.28 0.67
CA LYS A 171 -18.12 1.34 -0.24
C LYS A 171 -18.58 -0.04 -0.72
N GLY A 172 -17.84 -1.11 -0.40
CA GLY A 172 -18.12 -2.44 -0.92
C GLY A 172 -18.15 -2.46 -2.46
N ALA A 173 -17.20 -1.79 -3.10
CA ALA A 173 -17.17 -1.68 -4.56
C ALA A 173 -15.75 -1.84 -5.10
N TYR A 174 -15.62 -2.36 -6.31
CA TYR A 174 -14.34 -2.49 -6.99
C TYR A 174 -14.44 -2.10 -8.46
N ALA A 175 -13.31 -1.79 -9.09
CA ALA A 175 -13.23 -1.58 -10.53
C ALA A 175 -11.98 -2.27 -11.08
N PRO A 176 -12.09 -3.09 -12.13
CA PRO A 176 -10.92 -3.63 -12.82
C PRO A 176 -10.34 -2.61 -13.81
N LEU A 177 -9.02 -2.63 -13.98
CA LEU A 177 -8.33 -2.01 -15.11
C LEU A 177 -8.75 -2.73 -16.40
N LYS A 178 -9.35 -1.99 -17.34
CA LYS A 178 -9.88 -2.54 -18.61
C LYS A 178 -8.96 -2.31 -19.81
N SER A 179 -7.71 -1.95 -19.55
CA SER A 179 -6.67 -1.65 -20.54
C SER A 179 -5.41 -2.46 -20.24
N ALA A 180 -4.40 -2.33 -21.08
CA ALA A 180 -3.11 -2.98 -20.87
C ALA A 180 -2.47 -2.57 -19.53
N PHE A 181 -1.73 -3.49 -18.92
CA PHE A 181 -0.95 -3.25 -17.71
C PHE A 181 0.33 -2.48 -18.07
N GLU A 182 0.18 -1.20 -18.37
CA GLU A 182 1.26 -0.30 -18.74
C GLU A 182 1.19 0.97 -17.89
N LEU A 183 2.35 1.59 -17.63
CA LEU A 183 2.45 2.71 -16.71
C LEU A 183 1.46 3.86 -17.03
N GLU A 184 1.32 4.22 -18.31
CA GLU A 184 0.43 5.29 -18.74
C GLU A 184 -1.04 4.99 -18.42
N HIS A 185 -1.48 3.77 -18.77
CA HIS A 185 -2.82 3.28 -18.53
C HIS A 185 -3.12 3.11 -17.02
N ILE A 186 -2.17 2.62 -16.24
CA ILE A 186 -2.32 2.50 -14.78
C ILE A 186 -2.47 3.89 -14.15
N VAL A 187 -1.66 4.87 -14.58
CA VAL A 187 -1.76 6.26 -14.10
C VAL A 187 -3.13 6.85 -14.42
N GLU A 188 -3.65 6.64 -15.62
CA GLU A 188 -4.98 7.12 -16.01
C GLU A 188 -6.08 6.46 -15.16
N PHE A 189 -5.99 5.15 -14.98
CA PHE A 189 -6.93 4.39 -14.17
C PHE A 189 -6.97 4.87 -12.72
N VAL A 190 -5.82 5.09 -12.08
CA VAL A 190 -5.75 5.62 -10.71
C VAL A 190 -6.38 7.01 -10.61
N LYS A 191 -6.15 7.89 -11.60
CA LYS A 191 -6.78 9.22 -11.65
C LYS A 191 -8.30 9.13 -11.73
N GLU A 192 -8.82 8.27 -12.61
CA GLU A 192 -10.26 8.12 -12.80
C GLU A 192 -10.91 7.47 -11.57
N ALA A 193 -10.27 6.48 -10.95
CA ALA A 193 -10.71 5.91 -9.67
C ALA A 193 -10.85 6.98 -8.59
N GLY A 194 -9.87 7.90 -8.51
CA GLY A 194 -9.91 9.04 -7.58
C GLY A 194 -11.06 10.02 -7.80
N ARG A 195 -11.57 10.13 -9.02
CA ARG A 195 -12.71 11.00 -9.41
C ARG A 195 -14.07 10.33 -9.24
N GLY A 196 -14.12 9.13 -8.66
CA GLY A 196 -15.33 8.35 -8.46
C GLY A 196 -15.40 7.07 -9.29
N GLY A 197 -14.44 6.84 -10.19
CA GLY A 197 -14.33 5.65 -11.02
C GLY A 197 -15.41 5.58 -12.10
N LYS A 198 -15.11 4.85 -13.18
CA LYS A 198 -16.09 4.46 -14.19
C LYS A 198 -16.18 2.94 -14.21
N GLY A 199 -17.41 2.42 -14.17
CA GLY A 199 -17.64 0.97 -14.21
C GLY A 199 -17.30 0.24 -12.91
N ASN A 200 -17.56 0.89 -11.77
CA ASN A 200 -17.49 0.22 -10.46
C ASN A 200 -18.54 -0.89 -10.40
N LEU A 201 -18.14 -2.03 -9.87
CA LEU A 201 -18.96 -3.22 -9.62
C LEU A 201 -19.13 -3.38 -8.11
N PRO A 202 -20.28 -3.93 -7.65
CA PRO A 202 -20.46 -4.25 -6.24
C PRO A 202 -19.52 -5.39 -5.85
N LEU A 203 -18.89 -5.28 -4.68
CA LEU A 203 -18.18 -6.38 -4.04
C LEU A 203 -19.22 -7.22 -3.30
N GLU A 204 -19.46 -8.44 -3.77
CA GLU A 204 -20.37 -9.37 -3.11
C GLU A 204 -19.64 -10.06 -1.97
N GLY A 205 -20.19 -10.00 -0.75
CA GLY A 205 -19.56 -10.63 0.42
C GLY A 205 -18.24 -10.00 0.86
N ASN A 206 -17.55 -10.69 1.76
CA ASN A 206 -16.23 -10.29 2.23
C ASN A 206 -15.24 -11.41 1.86
N PRO A 207 -14.28 -11.15 0.94
CA PRO A 207 -13.38 -12.19 0.48
C PRO A 207 -12.49 -12.67 1.62
N GLU A 208 -12.26 -13.99 1.67
CA GLU A 208 -11.32 -14.60 2.60
C GLU A 208 -9.89 -14.49 2.05
N ILE A 209 -8.98 -13.99 2.87
CA ILE A 209 -7.55 -13.88 2.53
C ILE A 209 -6.81 -15.03 3.18
N VAL A 210 -6.13 -15.82 2.36
CA VAL A 210 -5.36 -16.99 2.81
C VAL A 210 -3.94 -16.54 3.17
N THR A 211 -3.40 -17.09 4.25
CA THR A 211 -2.00 -16.89 4.61
C THR A 211 -1.11 -17.67 3.65
N THR A 212 -0.14 -16.99 3.04
CA THR A 212 0.79 -17.55 2.07
C THR A 212 2.23 -17.20 2.42
N GLU A 213 3.18 -18.01 1.93
CA GLU A 213 4.60 -17.72 2.11
C GLU A 213 5.00 -16.52 1.25
N PRO A 214 5.70 -15.52 1.83
CA PRO A 214 6.21 -14.38 1.07
C PRO A 214 7.17 -14.82 -0.03
N TRP A 215 7.17 -14.10 -1.14
CA TRP A 215 8.13 -14.34 -2.21
C TRP A 215 9.57 -14.09 -1.74
N ASP A 216 10.46 -15.03 -2.02
CA ASP A 216 11.87 -15.02 -1.61
C ASP A 216 12.75 -14.06 -2.46
N GLY A 217 12.15 -13.42 -3.47
CA GLY A 217 12.82 -12.50 -4.39
C GLY A 217 13.58 -13.18 -5.53
N LYS A 218 13.45 -14.50 -5.71
CA LYS A 218 14.16 -15.28 -6.72
C LYS A 218 13.23 -15.83 -7.79
N ASP A 219 13.83 -16.38 -8.84
CA ASP A 219 13.09 -17.10 -9.88
C ASP A 219 12.45 -18.38 -9.32
N GLY A 220 11.32 -18.77 -9.91
CA GLY A 220 10.65 -20.01 -9.56
C GLY A 220 11.52 -21.20 -9.92
N GLN A 221 11.56 -22.19 -9.03
CA GLN A 221 12.10 -23.51 -9.34
C GLN A 221 10.92 -24.42 -9.58
N ILE A 222 10.94 -25.15 -10.69
CA ILE A 222 10.03 -26.28 -10.87
C ILE A 222 10.51 -27.31 -9.87
N VAL A 223 9.78 -27.48 -8.77
CA VAL A 223 9.95 -28.65 -7.92
C VAL A 223 9.46 -29.80 -8.79
N GLU A 224 10.40 -30.59 -9.31
CA GLU A 224 10.07 -31.91 -9.85
C GLU A 224 9.47 -32.68 -8.67
N GLU A 225 8.15 -32.72 -8.58
CA GLU A 225 7.50 -33.73 -7.75
C GLU A 225 7.95 -35.05 -8.36
N ASP A 226 8.81 -35.77 -7.62
CA ASP A 226 9.34 -37.08 -7.98
C ASP A 226 8.23 -37.85 -8.69
N GLU A 227 8.40 -38.07 -9.99
CA GLU A 227 7.49 -38.84 -10.81
C GLU A 227 7.17 -40.11 -10.03
N PHE A 228 5.90 -40.31 -9.66
CA PHE A 228 5.44 -41.61 -9.21
C PHE A 228 5.91 -42.61 -10.27
N SER A 229 6.98 -43.36 -9.98
CA SER A 229 7.58 -44.23 -10.99
C SER A 229 6.49 -45.19 -11.43
N LEU A 230 6.14 -45.14 -12.71
CA LEU A 230 5.17 -46.06 -13.33
C LEU A 230 5.56 -47.53 -13.11
N GLU A 231 6.81 -47.81 -12.73
CA GLU A 231 7.32 -49.13 -12.35
C GLU A 231 6.68 -49.64 -11.04
N GLU A 232 6.34 -48.77 -10.09
CA GLU A 232 5.62 -49.16 -8.86
C GLU A 232 4.13 -49.45 -9.14
N LEU A 233 3.53 -48.82 -10.17
CA LEU A 233 2.15 -49.04 -10.57
C LEU A 233 1.97 -50.25 -11.51
N MET A 234 3.05 -50.68 -12.19
CA MET A 234 3.09 -51.85 -13.07
C MET A 234 3.75 -53.07 -12.38
N GLY A 235 3.55 -53.22 -11.08
CA GLY A 235 3.93 -54.42 -10.33
C GLY A 235 3.21 -55.67 -10.86
N GLU A 236 3.88 -56.37 -11.77
CA GLU A 236 3.79 -57.79 -12.13
C GLU A 236 2.38 -58.43 -12.23
N GLU A 237 1.74 -58.31 -13.40
CA GLU A 237 0.96 -59.44 -13.95
C GLU A 237 1.79 -60.16 -15.02
N VAL A 238 2.55 -61.19 -14.61
CA VAL A 238 2.90 -62.29 -15.51
C VAL A 238 2.70 -63.59 -14.76
N GLY A 239 1.54 -64.22 -15.00
CA GLY A 239 1.34 -65.61 -14.64
C GLY A 239 2.14 -66.55 -15.54
N SER A 240 2.59 -67.66 -14.97
CA SER A 240 2.65 -68.93 -15.69
C SER A 240 2.23 -70.06 -14.76
N LYS A 241 1.09 -70.66 -15.11
CA LYS A 241 0.72 -72.03 -14.75
C LYS A 241 1.91 -72.96 -15.03
N ASP A 242 2.13 -73.96 -14.19
CA ASP A 242 2.27 -75.33 -14.69
C ASP A 242 1.82 -76.34 -13.62
N GLU A 243 0.97 -77.25 -14.07
CA GLU A 243 0.45 -78.43 -13.39
C GLU A 243 1.53 -79.50 -13.31
N LEU A 244 1.71 -80.13 -12.14
CA LEU A 244 1.88 -81.59 -11.86
C LEU A 244 2.57 -81.83 -10.51
#